data_AF-A0A7S3BZ17-F1
#
_entry.id   AF-A0A7S3BZ17-F1
#
_cell.length_a   1.000
_cell.length_b   1.000
_cell.length_c   1.000
_cell.angle_alpha   90.00
_cell.angle_beta   90.00
_cell.angle_gamma   90.00
#
_symmetry.space_group_name_H-M   'P 1'
#
loop_
_entity.id
_entity.type
_entity.pdbx_description
1 polymer ?
#
loop_
_entity_poly.entity_id
_entity_poly.type
_entity_poly.pdbx_seq_one_letter_code
_entity_poly.pdbx_strand_id
1 'polypeptide(L)'
;RWTLYSLNISTIWQFISEGKRTTAWNCLVGSAYYFFWISACLRIFGARFTIGFVLYPFFENVILLACINWSWHAFVDPNNPENEFVQSITILHGPINVLNEDAHVVHHQYPGAHWTQHPTLMRKHTPEYTSGLGSIFVGTHAFEMFALVVSASYDKLAERFLGQMPPEATSAALGPNDPALRVTREKAMSDLAARGIGCKMPQAEVEELLRSRLQACWWGPRVDAVKKAS
;
A
#
# COMPACT_ATOMS: atom_id res chain seq x y z
N ARG A 1 -5.93 -18.10 -1.23
CA ARG A 1 -6.96 -17.02 -1.21
C ARG A 1 -6.64 -15.96 -2.25
N TRP A 2 -5.46 -15.31 -2.20
CA TRP A 2 -5.05 -14.30 -3.18
C TRP A 2 -5.13 -14.76 -4.65
N THR A 3 -4.54 -15.91 -5.00
CA THR A 3 -4.60 -16.43 -6.38
C THR A 3 -6.04 -16.69 -6.86
N LEU A 4 -6.94 -17.10 -5.95
CA LEU A 4 -8.36 -17.30 -6.28
C LEU A 4 -9.05 -15.96 -6.55
N TYR A 5 -8.63 -14.88 -5.89
CA TYR A 5 -9.12 -13.54 -6.15
C TYR A 5 -8.62 -13.02 -7.51
N SER A 6 -7.31 -13.18 -7.80
CA SER A 6 -6.72 -12.75 -9.08
C SER A 6 -7.27 -13.51 -10.30
N LEU A 7 -7.78 -14.73 -10.10
CA LEU A 7 -8.47 -15.52 -11.12
C LEU A 7 -9.99 -15.32 -11.11
N ASN A 8 -10.50 -14.32 -10.37
CA ASN A 8 -11.92 -14.04 -10.13
C ASN A 8 -12.74 -15.16 -9.49
N ILE A 9 -12.14 -16.30 -9.11
CA ILE A 9 -12.85 -17.45 -8.54
C ILE A 9 -13.54 -17.06 -7.22
N SER A 10 -12.80 -16.47 -6.28
CA SER A 10 -13.39 -16.06 -4.99
C SER A 10 -14.35 -14.88 -5.15
N THR A 11 -14.09 -13.99 -6.11
CA THR A 11 -14.93 -12.81 -6.41
C THR A 11 -16.29 -13.24 -6.97
N ILE A 12 -16.30 -14.17 -7.93
CA ILE A 12 -17.53 -14.74 -8.48
C ILE A 12 -18.32 -15.44 -7.36
N TRP A 13 -17.65 -16.27 -6.55
CA TRP A 13 -18.29 -16.93 -5.41
C TRP A 13 -18.91 -15.92 -4.44
N GLN A 14 -18.17 -14.86 -4.09
CA GLN A 14 -18.65 -13.80 -3.20
C GLN A 14 -19.90 -13.13 -3.76
N PHE A 15 -19.90 -12.73 -5.03
CA PHE A 15 -21.08 -12.12 -5.66
C PHE A 15 -22.29 -13.05 -5.76
N ILE A 16 -22.07 -14.35 -5.97
CA ILE A 16 -23.15 -15.35 -5.89
C ILE A 16 -23.72 -15.39 -4.47
N SER A 17 -22.86 -15.44 -3.46
CA SER A 17 -23.27 -15.51 -2.05
C SER A 17 -24.03 -14.25 -1.58
N GLU A 18 -23.70 -13.09 -2.14
CA GLU A 18 -24.38 -11.81 -1.90
C GLU A 18 -25.65 -11.62 -2.75
N GLY A 19 -26.03 -12.59 -3.59
CA GLY A 19 -27.19 -12.48 -4.48
C GLY A 19 -26.98 -11.56 -5.69
N LYS A 20 -25.78 -11.03 -5.91
CA LYS A 20 -25.39 -10.15 -7.03
C LYS A 20 -25.14 -10.95 -8.32
N ARG A 21 -26.17 -11.68 -8.78
CA ARG A 21 -26.07 -12.65 -9.90
C ARG A 21 -25.61 -12.03 -11.22
N THR A 22 -26.08 -10.84 -11.56
CA THR A 22 -25.68 -10.14 -12.79
C THR A 22 -24.18 -9.82 -12.78
N THR A 23 -23.66 -9.31 -11.65
CA THR A 23 -22.23 -9.02 -11.49
C THR A 23 -21.40 -10.31 -11.55
N ALA A 24 -21.84 -11.36 -10.86
CA ALA A 24 -21.18 -12.67 -10.92
C ALA A 24 -21.13 -13.22 -12.36
N TRP A 25 -22.22 -13.10 -13.11
CA TRP A 25 -22.28 -13.50 -14.52
C TRP A 25 -21.32 -12.69 -15.39
N ASN A 26 -21.30 -11.37 -15.25
CA ASN A 26 -20.38 -10.52 -16.00
C ASN A 26 -18.90 -10.86 -15.70
N CYS A 27 -18.56 -11.12 -14.43
CA CYS A 27 -17.22 -11.58 -14.04
C CYS A 27 -16.89 -12.95 -14.65
N LEU A 28 -17.84 -13.89 -14.66
CA LEU A 28 -17.64 -15.22 -15.25
C LEU A 28 -17.41 -15.13 -16.76
N VAL A 29 -18.25 -14.38 -17.47
CA VAL A 29 -18.12 -14.17 -18.92
C VAL A 29 -16.81 -13.49 -19.27
N GLY A 30 -16.43 -12.43 -18.53
CA GLY A 30 -15.14 -11.76 -18.71
C GLY A 30 -13.94 -12.69 -18.48
N SER A 31 -14.04 -13.55 -17.47
CA SER A 31 -12.99 -14.55 -17.18
C SER A 31 -12.90 -15.61 -18.29
N ALA A 32 -14.04 -16.11 -18.77
CA ALA A 32 -14.10 -17.06 -19.89
C ALA A 32 -13.53 -16.45 -21.19
N TYR A 33 -13.86 -15.18 -21.47
CA TYR A 33 -13.28 -14.43 -22.58
C TYR A 33 -11.75 -14.33 -22.48
N TYR A 34 -11.22 -14.04 -21.29
CA TYR A 34 -9.77 -13.98 -21.08
C TYR A 34 -9.08 -15.33 -21.30
N PHE A 35 -9.64 -16.44 -20.78
CA PHE A 35 -9.10 -17.78 -21.02
C PHE A 35 -9.20 -18.21 -22.49
N PHE A 36 -10.28 -17.84 -23.17
CA PHE A 36 -10.41 -18.04 -24.62
C PHE A 36 -9.31 -17.29 -25.37
N TRP A 37 -9.05 -16.03 -25.03
CA TRP A 37 -7.98 -15.24 -25.62
C TRP A 37 -6.59 -15.85 -25.38
N ILE A 38 -6.28 -16.32 -24.17
CA ILE A 38 -5.03 -17.04 -23.88
C ILE A 38 -4.92 -18.30 -24.76
N SER A 39 -6.01 -19.06 -24.89
CA SER A 39 -6.07 -20.27 -25.72
C SER A 39 -5.84 -19.96 -27.20
N ALA A 40 -6.39 -18.84 -27.69
CA ALA A 40 -6.13 -18.35 -29.04
C ALA A 40 -4.66 -17.96 -29.23
N CYS A 41 -4.05 -17.24 -28.27
CA CYS A 41 -2.63 -16.94 -28.30
C CYS A 41 -1.77 -18.20 -28.36
N LEU A 42 -2.10 -19.22 -27.54
CA LEU A 42 -1.41 -20.51 -27.54
C LEU A 42 -1.50 -21.20 -28.90
N ARG A 43 -2.68 -21.16 -29.53
CA ARG A 43 -2.94 -21.79 -30.82
C ARG A 43 -2.28 -21.08 -32.00
N ILE A 44 -2.17 -19.74 -31.96
CA ILE A 44 -1.67 -18.91 -33.06
C ILE A 44 -0.16 -18.71 -32.96
N PHE A 45 0.37 -18.39 -31.78
CA PHE A 45 1.77 -18.00 -31.57
C PHE A 45 2.62 -19.09 -30.89
N GLY A 46 1.98 -20.14 -30.36
CA GLY A 46 2.65 -21.27 -29.72
C GLY A 46 3.04 -21.03 -28.27
N ALA A 47 3.39 -22.12 -27.58
CA ALA A 47 3.59 -22.12 -26.13
C ALA A 47 4.71 -21.20 -25.64
N ARG A 48 5.81 -21.11 -26.39
CA ARG A 48 6.95 -20.25 -26.00
C ARG A 48 6.55 -18.78 -25.90
N PHE A 49 5.82 -18.28 -26.89
CA PHE A 49 5.31 -16.91 -26.89
C PHE A 49 4.29 -16.71 -25.77
N THR A 50 3.30 -17.58 -25.67
CA THR A 50 2.23 -17.45 -24.66
C THR A 50 2.78 -17.49 -23.23
N ILE A 51 3.73 -18.38 -22.94
CA ILE A 51 4.34 -18.44 -21.61
C ILE A 51 5.16 -17.17 -21.35
N GLY A 52 6.05 -16.79 -22.27
CA GLY A 52 6.99 -15.68 -22.05
C GLY A 52 6.34 -14.29 -22.02
N PHE A 53 5.29 -14.06 -22.81
CA PHE A 53 4.73 -12.72 -23.03
C PHE A 53 3.28 -12.55 -22.58
N VAL A 54 2.59 -13.63 -22.23
CA VAL A 54 1.20 -13.54 -21.72
C VAL A 54 1.14 -14.02 -20.27
N LEU A 55 1.53 -15.27 -20.00
CA LEU A 55 1.39 -15.84 -18.67
C LEU A 55 2.43 -15.28 -17.69
N TYR A 56 3.70 -15.18 -18.09
CA TYR A 56 4.75 -14.64 -17.22
C TYR A 56 4.43 -13.20 -16.74
N PRO A 57 4.15 -12.22 -17.63
CA PRO A 57 3.83 -10.87 -17.18
C PRO A 57 2.54 -10.80 -16.35
N PHE A 58 1.56 -11.66 -16.64
CA PHE A 58 0.34 -11.75 -15.83
C PHE A 58 0.65 -12.19 -14.40
N PHE A 59 1.39 -13.28 -14.21
CA PHE A 59 1.76 -13.77 -12.88
C PHE A 59 2.70 -12.81 -12.15
N GLU A 60 3.68 -12.25 -12.86
CA GLU A 60 4.57 -11.22 -12.32
C GLU A 60 3.76 -10.02 -11.82
N ASN A 61 2.86 -9.48 -12.63
CA ASN A 61 2.01 -8.36 -12.25
C ASN A 61 1.11 -8.70 -11.06
N VAL A 62 0.50 -9.89 -11.03
CA VAL A 62 -0.32 -10.35 -9.90
C VAL A 62 0.47 -10.39 -8.60
N ILE A 63 1.73 -10.84 -8.64
CA ILE A 63 2.59 -10.90 -7.45
C ILE A 63 3.00 -9.48 -7.03
N LEU A 64 3.46 -8.66 -7.96
CA LEU A 64 3.93 -7.30 -7.66
C LEU A 64 2.79 -6.43 -7.10
N LEU A 65 1.60 -6.47 -7.70
CA LEU A 65 0.42 -5.77 -7.20
C LEU A 65 -0.04 -6.33 -5.85
N ALA A 66 0.12 -7.63 -5.59
CA ALA A 66 -0.16 -8.19 -4.26
C ALA A 66 0.71 -7.55 -3.19
N CYS A 67 2.02 -7.51 -3.44
CA CYS A 67 2.98 -6.96 -2.50
C CYS A 67 2.69 -5.47 -2.25
N ILE A 68 2.47 -4.70 -3.32
CA ILE A 68 2.22 -3.27 -3.21
C ILE A 68 0.88 -2.98 -2.53
N ASN A 69 -0.22 -3.61 -2.95
CA ASN A 69 -1.54 -3.40 -2.35
C ASN A 69 -1.52 -3.76 -0.86
N TRP A 70 -0.77 -4.81 -0.50
CA TRP A 70 -0.65 -5.18 0.90
C TRP A 70 0.11 -4.13 1.70
N SER A 71 1.22 -3.59 1.18
CA SER A 71 1.93 -2.49 1.84
C SER A 71 1.08 -1.24 2.01
N TRP A 72 0.34 -0.86 0.97
CA TRP A 72 -0.53 0.31 0.99
C TRP A 72 -1.67 0.18 1.99
N HIS A 73 -2.13 -1.04 2.27
CA HIS A 73 -3.30 -1.34 3.11
C HIS A 73 -3.00 -2.16 4.37
N ALA A 74 -1.75 -2.16 4.82
CA ALA A 74 -1.32 -3.06 5.90
C ALA A 74 -1.91 -2.68 7.27
N PHE A 75 -2.13 -1.39 7.51
CA PHE A 75 -2.40 -0.84 8.85
C PHE A 75 -3.88 -0.53 9.03
N VAL A 76 -4.46 -0.88 10.18
CA VAL A 76 -5.84 -0.50 10.55
C VAL A 76 -5.83 0.01 11.98
N ASP A 77 -6.44 1.15 12.26
CA ASP A 77 -6.58 1.61 13.65
C ASP A 77 -7.65 0.76 14.38
N PRO A 78 -7.30 0.02 15.44
CA PRO A 78 -8.27 -0.82 16.15
C PRO A 78 -9.39 -0.01 16.84
N ASN A 79 -9.13 1.26 17.16
CA ASN A 79 -10.10 2.13 17.84
C ASN A 79 -10.92 2.97 16.87
N ASN A 80 -10.41 3.19 15.66
CA ASN A 80 -11.11 3.90 14.60
C ASN A 80 -10.86 3.22 13.23
N PRO A 81 -11.49 2.07 12.98
CA PRO A 81 -11.22 1.27 11.79
C PRO A 81 -11.41 2.04 10.50
N GLU A 82 -12.29 3.05 10.45
CA GLU A 82 -12.64 3.87 9.26
C GLU A 82 -11.65 5.02 8.98
N ASN A 83 -10.56 5.13 9.74
CA ASN A 83 -9.58 6.19 9.55
C ASN A 83 -8.72 5.95 8.28
N GLU A 84 -9.10 6.59 7.18
CA GLU A 84 -8.40 6.51 5.89
C GLU A 84 -6.91 6.91 5.95
N PHE A 85 -6.53 7.82 6.85
CA PHE A 85 -5.14 8.24 7.06
C PHE A 85 -4.28 7.16 7.73
N VAL A 86 -4.90 6.16 8.36
CA VAL A 86 -4.22 4.98 8.91
C VAL A 86 -4.33 3.79 7.96
N GLN A 87 -5.51 3.58 7.36
CA GLN A 87 -5.78 2.47 6.44
C GLN A 87 -4.93 2.50 5.16
N SER A 88 -4.52 3.69 4.74
CA SER A 88 -3.64 3.89 3.60
C SER A 88 -2.35 4.57 4.04
N ILE A 89 -1.23 4.20 3.42
CA ILE A 89 0.05 4.81 3.76
C ILE A 89 0.33 6.07 2.94
N THR A 90 1.18 6.93 3.47
CA THR A 90 1.87 7.95 2.68
C THR A 90 3.37 7.81 2.88
N ILE A 91 4.14 7.81 1.78
CA ILE A 91 5.59 7.69 1.81
C ILE A 91 6.20 9.02 1.37
N LEU A 92 7.04 9.58 2.23
CA LEU A 92 7.78 10.81 1.98
C LEU A 92 9.25 10.48 1.70
N HIS A 93 9.88 11.25 0.82
CA HIS A 93 11.27 11.07 0.42
C HIS A 93 11.59 9.62 0.00
N GLY A 94 10.62 8.94 -0.62
CA GLY A 94 10.79 7.59 -1.12
C GLY A 94 11.80 7.56 -2.28
N PRO A 95 12.60 6.49 -2.42
CA PRO A 95 13.52 6.36 -3.53
C PRO A 95 12.78 5.94 -4.81
N ILE A 96 11.53 5.49 -4.75
CA ILE A 96 10.75 5.07 -5.91
C ILE A 96 9.34 5.59 -5.73
N ASN A 97 8.95 6.55 -6.55
CA ASN A 97 7.59 7.06 -6.59
C ASN A 97 7.10 7.06 -8.04
N VAL A 98 6.19 6.15 -8.35
CA VAL A 98 5.59 6.00 -9.68
C VAL A 98 4.22 6.64 -9.64
N LEU A 99 3.98 7.62 -10.51
CA LEU A 99 2.69 8.31 -10.63
C LEU A 99 2.17 8.86 -9.28
N ASN A 100 3.04 9.38 -8.41
CA ASN A 100 2.66 9.94 -7.10
C ASN A 100 1.77 9.01 -6.24
N GLU A 101 1.87 7.69 -6.42
CA GLU A 101 1.11 6.71 -5.64
C GLU A 101 1.62 6.57 -4.21
N ASP A 102 2.81 7.11 -3.91
CA ASP A 102 3.28 7.25 -2.53
C ASP A 102 2.40 8.19 -1.68
N ALA A 103 1.55 9.02 -2.29
CA ALA A 103 0.46 9.72 -1.62
C ALA A 103 -0.84 8.88 -1.61
N HIS A 104 -0.76 7.60 -1.25
CA HIS A 104 -1.84 6.64 -1.51
C HIS A 104 -3.15 6.97 -0.79
N VAL A 105 -3.10 7.61 0.37
CA VAL A 105 -4.32 8.13 1.03
C VAL A 105 -5.11 9.06 0.10
N VAL A 106 -4.42 9.91 -0.69
CA VAL A 106 -5.08 10.78 -1.69
C VAL A 106 -5.74 9.96 -2.80
N HIS A 107 -5.15 8.85 -3.21
CA HIS A 107 -5.75 7.94 -4.20
C HIS A 107 -7.11 7.42 -3.69
N HIS A 108 -7.24 7.09 -2.41
CA HIS A 108 -8.52 6.66 -1.82
C HIS A 108 -9.52 7.80 -1.66
N GLN A 109 -9.07 8.97 -1.24
CA GLN A 109 -9.92 10.15 -1.10
C GLN A 109 -10.43 10.67 -2.46
N TYR A 110 -9.60 10.55 -3.50
CA TYR A 110 -9.84 11.09 -4.84
C TYR A 110 -9.45 10.08 -5.94
N PRO A 111 -10.16 8.95 -6.06
CA PRO A 111 -9.78 7.87 -7.00
C PRO A 111 -9.86 8.28 -8.48
N GLY A 112 -10.55 9.37 -8.79
CA GLY A 112 -10.63 9.95 -10.14
C GLY A 112 -9.63 11.09 -10.40
N ALA A 113 -8.82 11.50 -9.42
CA ALA A 113 -7.83 12.55 -9.63
C ALA A 113 -6.68 12.04 -10.50
N HIS A 114 -6.18 12.92 -11.38
CA HIS A 114 -4.94 12.62 -12.08
C HIS A 114 -3.77 12.72 -11.11
N TRP A 115 -2.83 11.78 -11.17
CA TRP A 115 -1.71 11.67 -10.21
C TRP A 115 -0.88 12.95 -10.04
N THR A 116 -0.81 13.81 -11.05
CA THR A 116 -0.13 15.12 -10.95
C THR A 116 -0.79 16.06 -9.94
N GLN A 117 -2.05 15.81 -9.58
CA GLN A 117 -2.81 16.57 -8.58
C GLN A 117 -2.58 16.06 -7.15
N HIS A 118 -2.04 14.85 -6.97
CA HIS A 118 -1.88 14.24 -5.64
C HIS A 118 -1.09 15.13 -4.66
N PRO A 119 0.04 15.78 -5.05
CA PRO A 119 0.75 16.64 -4.12
C PRO A 119 -0.05 17.86 -3.64
N THR A 120 -0.88 18.42 -4.52
CA THR A 120 -1.74 19.56 -4.18
C THR A 120 -2.87 19.13 -3.24
N LEU A 121 -3.47 17.97 -3.50
CA LEU A 121 -4.52 17.39 -2.65
C LEU A 121 -3.98 16.96 -1.29
N MET A 122 -2.80 16.35 -1.25
CA MET A 122 -2.09 16.03 0.00
C MET A 122 -1.88 17.30 0.84
N ARG A 123 -1.39 18.39 0.23
CA ARG A 123 -1.20 19.67 0.93
C ARG A 123 -2.51 20.26 1.44
N LYS A 124 -3.57 20.18 0.64
CA LYS A 124 -4.90 20.68 1.01
C LYS A 124 -5.38 20.03 2.31
N HIS A 125 -5.07 18.75 2.50
CA HIS A 125 -5.52 17.94 3.65
C HIS A 125 -4.49 17.79 4.76
N THR A 126 -3.36 18.52 4.71
CA THR A 126 -2.33 18.49 5.76
C THR A 126 -2.89 18.66 7.19
N PRO A 127 -3.89 19.54 7.45
CA PRO A 127 -4.50 19.64 8.78
C PRO A 127 -5.10 18.31 9.27
N GLU A 128 -5.79 17.59 8.39
CA GLU A 128 -6.42 16.31 8.67
C GLU A 128 -5.38 15.21 8.87
N TYR A 129 -4.34 15.15 8.03
CA TYR A 129 -3.21 14.23 8.23
C TYR A 129 -2.49 14.44 9.58
N THR A 130 -2.47 15.69 10.07
CA THR A 130 -1.77 16.07 11.31
C THR A 130 -2.66 15.96 12.54
N SER A 131 -3.98 15.83 12.37
CA SER A 131 -4.94 15.74 13.47
C SER A 131 -4.81 14.46 14.31
N GLY A 132 -4.13 13.44 13.77
CA GLY A 132 -3.83 12.19 14.43
C GLY A 132 -2.53 11.56 13.92
N LEU A 133 -2.26 10.33 14.35
CA LEU A 133 -1.09 9.57 13.90
C LEU A 133 -1.42 8.75 12.64
N GLY A 134 -1.27 9.34 11.47
CA GLY A 134 -1.45 8.65 10.18
C GLY A 134 -0.35 7.63 9.89
N SER A 135 -0.56 6.78 8.89
CA SER A 135 0.43 5.82 8.40
C SER A 135 1.43 6.49 7.45
N ILE A 136 2.16 7.48 7.96
CA ILE A 136 3.12 8.29 7.20
C ILE A 136 4.54 7.80 7.49
N PHE A 137 5.27 7.43 6.43
CA PHE A 137 6.62 6.88 6.49
C PHE A 137 7.61 7.70 5.67
N VAL A 138 8.90 7.63 5.99
CA VAL A 138 9.97 8.42 5.35
C VAL A 138 11.08 7.52 4.85
N GLY A 139 11.60 7.81 3.66
CA GLY A 139 12.83 7.20 3.14
C GLY A 139 12.72 5.69 2.91
N THR A 140 11.54 5.24 2.48
CA THR A 140 11.19 3.84 2.22
C THR A 140 10.45 3.72 0.89
N HIS A 141 10.09 2.52 0.46
CA HIS A 141 9.22 2.28 -0.70
C HIS A 141 8.29 1.10 -0.46
N ALA A 142 7.22 0.97 -1.25
CA ALA A 142 6.18 -0.05 -1.04
C ALA A 142 6.72 -1.49 -0.91
N PHE A 143 7.72 -1.89 -1.71
CA PHE A 143 8.33 -3.23 -1.59
C PHE A 143 9.18 -3.42 -0.32
N GLU A 144 9.89 -2.39 0.14
CA GLU A 144 10.62 -2.46 1.42
C GLU A 144 9.62 -2.55 2.57
N MET A 145 8.55 -1.73 2.54
CA MET A 145 7.45 -1.82 3.48
C MET A 145 6.83 -3.23 3.49
N PHE A 146 6.62 -3.84 2.32
CA PHE A 146 6.11 -5.20 2.21
C PHE A 146 7.01 -6.17 2.97
N ALA A 147 8.32 -6.13 2.68
CA ALA A 147 9.31 -7.00 3.31
C ALA A 147 9.31 -6.84 4.83
N LEU A 148 9.36 -5.60 5.33
CA LEU A 148 9.39 -5.30 6.77
C LEU A 148 8.12 -5.74 7.50
N VAL A 149 6.95 -5.57 6.87
CA VAL A 149 5.70 -5.98 7.50
C VAL A 149 5.60 -7.52 7.47
N VAL A 150 5.91 -8.22 6.37
CA VAL A 150 5.82 -9.70 6.36
C VAL A 150 6.86 -10.37 7.26
N SER A 151 8.01 -9.73 7.49
CA SER A 151 9.03 -10.20 8.44
C SER A 151 8.75 -9.81 9.89
N ALA A 152 7.65 -9.09 10.16
CA ALA A 152 7.31 -8.55 11.47
C ALA A 152 8.43 -7.70 12.09
N SER A 153 9.18 -6.96 11.26
CA SER A 153 10.29 -6.08 11.69
C SER A 153 9.76 -4.72 12.16
N TYR A 154 9.07 -4.72 13.30
CA TYR A 154 8.41 -3.54 13.86
C TYR A 154 9.38 -2.42 14.23
N ASP A 155 10.56 -2.77 14.73
CA ASP A 155 11.66 -1.85 15.03
C ASP A 155 12.05 -1.03 13.78
N LYS A 156 12.22 -1.72 12.65
CA LYS A 156 12.56 -1.11 11.36
C LYS A 156 11.42 -0.32 10.75
N LEU A 157 10.17 -0.74 10.96
CA LEU A 157 9.01 0.06 10.57
C LEU A 157 8.93 1.35 11.38
N ALA A 158 9.15 1.27 12.69
CA ALA A 158 9.14 2.43 13.58
C ALA A 158 10.25 3.43 13.25
N GLU A 159 11.45 2.98 12.86
CA GLU A 159 12.54 3.85 12.37
C GLU A 159 12.15 4.71 11.14
N ARG A 160 11.13 4.27 10.38
CA ARG A 160 10.63 4.98 9.19
C ARG A 160 9.37 5.79 9.48
N PHE A 161 8.77 5.65 10.66
CA PHE A 161 7.46 6.22 10.97
C PHE A 161 7.56 7.69 11.35
N LEU A 162 6.81 8.53 10.63
CA LEU A 162 6.68 9.95 10.92
C LEU A 162 5.38 10.27 11.65
N GLY A 163 4.29 9.57 11.30
CA GLY A 163 2.98 9.70 11.94
C GLY A 163 2.21 10.99 11.66
N GLN A 164 2.88 12.05 11.23
CA GLN A 164 2.27 13.35 10.95
C GLN A 164 2.81 13.95 9.65
N MET A 165 2.00 14.75 8.98
CA MET A 165 2.36 15.34 7.70
C MET A 165 3.14 16.65 7.89
N PRO A 166 4.26 16.87 7.18
CA PRO A 166 4.93 18.16 7.16
C PRO A 166 4.01 19.29 6.65
N PRO A 167 4.09 20.52 7.17
CA PRO A 167 3.27 21.65 6.74
C PRO A 167 3.38 21.95 5.23
N GLU A 168 4.57 21.72 4.67
CA GLU A 168 4.92 21.91 3.26
C GLU A 168 4.97 20.58 2.49
N ALA A 169 3.95 19.74 2.66
CA ALA A 169 3.69 18.55 1.86
C ALA A 169 3.56 18.91 0.36
N THR A 170 4.69 19.15 -0.29
CA THR A 170 4.82 19.52 -1.69
C THR A 170 5.15 18.29 -2.53
N SER A 171 5.17 18.42 -3.86
CA SER A 171 5.64 17.34 -4.73
C SER A 171 7.07 16.88 -4.39
N ALA A 172 7.92 17.80 -3.91
CA ALA A 172 9.27 17.47 -3.46
C ALA A 172 9.29 16.55 -2.23
N ALA A 173 8.21 16.55 -1.43
CA ALA A 173 8.10 15.69 -0.25
C ALA A 173 7.87 14.22 -0.62
N LEU A 174 7.34 13.89 -1.81
CA LEU A 174 7.14 12.51 -2.27
C LEU A 174 8.41 11.89 -2.89
N GLY A 175 9.55 12.58 -2.79
CA GLY A 175 10.82 12.12 -3.35
C GLY A 175 11.00 12.50 -4.84
N PRO A 176 12.23 12.89 -5.25
CA PRO A 176 12.50 13.25 -6.64
C PRO A 176 12.62 12.02 -7.54
N ASN A 177 12.10 12.14 -8.76
CA ASN A 177 12.28 11.13 -9.80
C ASN A 177 13.77 10.95 -10.15
N ASP A 178 14.55 12.04 -10.12
CA ASP A 178 15.99 12.03 -10.35
C ASP A 178 16.72 11.39 -9.15
N PRO A 179 17.43 10.26 -9.36
CA PRO A 179 18.23 9.61 -8.33
C PRO A 179 19.29 10.51 -7.69
N ALA A 180 19.84 11.47 -8.42
CA ALA A 180 20.88 12.39 -7.92
C ALA A 180 20.36 13.36 -6.86
N LEU A 181 19.04 13.59 -6.81
CA LEU A 181 18.39 14.47 -5.85
C LEU A 181 17.87 13.71 -4.62
N ARG A 182 17.99 12.38 -4.58
CA ARG A 182 17.52 11.58 -3.46
C ARG A 182 18.40 11.78 -2.23
N VAL A 183 17.75 11.86 -1.07
CA VAL A 183 18.40 11.91 0.24
C VAL A 183 18.27 10.56 0.93
N THR A 184 19.22 10.21 1.80
CA THR A 184 19.09 9.02 2.64
C THR A 184 17.96 9.21 3.64
N ARG A 185 17.40 8.10 4.14
CA ARG A 185 16.38 8.11 5.20
C ARG A 185 16.87 8.89 6.42
N GLU A 186 18.10 8.63 6.87
CA GLU A 186 18.68 9.29 8.04
C GLU A 186 18.73 10.80 7.85
N LYS A 187 19.14 11.26 6.67
CA LYS A 187 19.17 12.69 6.35
C LYS A 187 17.77 13.28 6.31
N ALA A 188 16.82 12.63 5.63
CA ALA A 188 15.43 13.10 5.56
C ALA A 188 14.80 13.20 6.96
N MET A 189 14.96 12.17 7.78
CA MET A 189 14.47 12.16 9.16
C MET A 189 15.15 13.22 10.02
N SER A 190 16.46 13.41 9.89
CA SER A 190 17.20 14.46 10.60
C SER A 190 16.75 15.87 10.19
N ASP A 191 16.54 16.11 8.90
CA ASP A 191 16.08 17.40 8.38
C ASP A 191 14.65 17.72 8.87
N LEU A 192 13.76 16.72 8.91
CA LEU A 192 12.42 16.86 9.48
C LEU A 192 12.46 17.11 11.00
N ALA A 193 13.28 16.36 11.72
CA ALA A 193 13.45 16.51 13.17
C ALA A 193 14.00 17.89 13.56
N ALA A 194 14.99 18.41 12.80
CA ALA A 194 15.53 19.75 12.99
C ALA A 194 14.48 20.87 12.84
N ARG A 195 13.37 20.56 12.15
CA ARG A 195 12.23 21.46 11.93
C ARG A 195 11.10 21.22 12.92
N GLY A 196 11.30 20.34 13.90
CA GLY A 196 10.30 19.96 14.89
C GLY A 196 9.22 19.00 14.36
N ILE A 197 9.45 18.39 13.19
CA ILE A 197 8.50 17.48 12.54
C ILE A 197 8.97 16.04 12.79
N GLY A 198 8.27 15.34 13.66
CA GLY A 198 8.46 13.91 13.89
C GLY A 198 7.48 13.35 14.91
N CYS A 199 7.34 12.02 14.95
CA CYS A 199 6.55 11.37 15.99
C CYS A 199 7.19 11.65 17.36
N LYS A 200 6.42 12.20 18.29
CA LYS A 200 6.90 12.50 19.66
C LYS A 200 6.87 11.28 20.58
N MET A 201 6.26 10.19 20.13
CA MET A 201 6.21 8.95 20.90
C MET A 201 7.60 8.31 20.96
N PRO A 202 7.98 7.73 22.10
CA PRO A 202 9.15 6.86 22.17
C PRO A 202 9.09 5.75 21.14
N GLN A 203 10.25 5.34 20.61
CA GLN A 203 10.36 4.28 19.60
C GLN A 203 9.57 3.02 19.97
N ALA A 204 9.69 2.55 21.23
CA ALA A 204 9.00 1.36 21.71
C ALA A 204 7.47 1.48 21.65
N GLU A 205 6.92 2.67 21.91
CA GLU A 205 5.47 2.92 21.80
C GLU A 205 5.02 2.97 20.34
N VAL A 206 5.87 3.48 19.43
CA VAL A 206 5.61 3.43 17.97
C VAL A 206 5.60 1.98 17.48
N GLU A 207 6.55 1.15 17.94
CA GLU A 207 6.58 -0.28 17.61
C GLU A 207 5.30 -0.99 18.06
N GLU A 208 4.82 -0.71 19.27
CA GLU A 208 3.57 -1.27 19.78
C GLU A 208 2.35 -0.76 18.99
N LEU A 209 2.31 0.53 18.66
CA LEU A 209 1.27 1.13 17.83
C LEU A 209 1.20 0.43 16.47
N LEU A 210 2.31 0.34 15.74
CA LEU A 210 2.36 -0.29 14.42
C LEU A 210 2.03 -1.78 14.50
N ARG A 211 2.49 -2.49 15.52
CA ARG A 211 2.12 -3.88 15.79
C ARG A 211 0.61 -4.03 15.96
N SER A 212 -0.01 -3.19 16.79
CA SER A 212 -1.46 -3.25 17.04
C SER A 212 -2.26 -3.00 15.76
N ARG A 213 -1.81 -2.05 14.92
CA ARG A 213 -2.45 -1.72 13.65
C ARG A 213 -2.36 -2.84 12.62
N LEU A 214 -1.22 -3.50 12.57
CA LEU A 214 -1.00 -4.64 11.67
C LEU A 214 -1.80 -5.88 12.12
N GLN A 215 -1.96 -6.08 13.43
CA GLN A 215 -2.77 -7.18 13.98
C GLN A 215 -4.28 -6.96 13.78
N ALA A 216 -4.74 -5.70 13.76
CA ALA A 216 -6.13 -5.36 13.47
C ALA A 216 -6.50 -5.60 12.00
N CYS A 217 -5.52 -5.62 11.10
CA CYS A 217 -5.76 -5.95 9.70
C CYS A 217 -6.06 -7.44 9.54
N TRP A 218 -7.20 -7.75 8.91
CA TRP A 218 -7.62 -9.12 8.60
C TRP A 218 -6.59 -9.90 7.75
N TRP A 219 -5.72 -9.17 7.04
CA TRP A 219 -4.71 -9.68 6.12
C TRP A 219 -3.27 -9.52 6.63
N GLY A 220 -3.05 -8.91 7.79
CA GLY A 220 -1.71 -8.64 8.34
C GLY A 220 -1.04 -9.90 8.94
N PRO A 221 0.28 -9.86 9.19
CA PRO A 221 0.95 -10.89 9.97
C PRO A 221 0.40 -10.82 11.39
N ARG A 222 -0.38 -11.84 11.78
CA ARG A 222 -0.85 -11.98 13.15
C ARG A 222 0.32 -12.44 14.00
N VAL A 223 1.00 -11.51 14.64
CA VAL A 223 1.90 -11.86 15.75
C VAL A 223 1.05 -12.23 16.95
N ASP A 224 1.46 -13.28 17.66
CA ASP A 224 0.80 -13.67 18.90
C ASP A 224 0.66 -12.45 19.80
N ALA A 225 -0.57 -12.14 20.21
CA ALA A 225 -0.79 -11.10 21.20
C ALA A 225 0.06 -11.45 22.41
N VAL A 226 0.91 -10.52 22.86
CA VAL A 226 1.58 -10.67 24.15
C VAL A 226 0.46 -10.88 25.15
N LYS A 227 0.37 -12.09 25.72
CA LYS A 227 -0.60 -12.37 26.77
C LYS A 227 -0.29 -11.36 27.88
N LYS A 228 -1.19 -10.40 28.11
CA LYS A 228 -1.09 -9.53 29.28
C LYS A 228 -0.91 -10.46 30.48
N ALA A 229 0.17 -10.28 31.23
CA ALA A 229 0.34 -10.96 32.50
C ALA A 229 -0.89 -10.60 33.34
N SER A 230 -1.70 -11.62 33.65
CA SER A 230 -2.85 -11.53 34.53
C SER A 230 -2.42 -11.23 35.96
#